data_AF-A0A7Z0WI83-F1
#
_entry.id   AF-A0A7Z0WI83-F1
#
_cell.length_a   1.000
_cell.length_b   1.000
_cell.length_c   1.000
_cell.angle_alpha   90.00
_cell.angle_beta   90.00
_cell.angle_gamma   90.00
#
_symmetry.space_group_name_H-M   'P 1'
#
loop_
_entity.id
_entity.type
_entity.pdbx_description
1 polymer ?
#
loop_
_entity_poly.entity_id
_entity_poly.type
_entity_poly.pdbx_seq_one_letter_code
_entity_poly.pdbx_strand_id
1 'polypeptide(L)'
;MFAGGLLAALWRGDTDTDAWALIGFAGVLMQNATFMVVEALRFGAASAAAHDRRSVAGLWSLTNVLFGFNQVFLAIALLGFTAAGLDVIPVWHAWLGFVSAGLLFASSATGPYNAEGTHRFALVGLVGWLGWAAWIVVYSVDLLS
;
A
#
# COMPACT_ATOMS: atom_id res chain seq x y z
N MET A 1 6.21 13.00 0.62
CA MET A 1 6.04 14.17 1.51
C MET A 1 5.31 13.77 2.79
N PHE A 2 4.05 13.28 2.72
CA PHE A 2 3.28 12.81 3.90
C PHE A 2 4.03 11.82 4.80
N ALA A 3 4.50 10.69 4.27
CA ALA A 3 5.12 9.63 5.08
C ALA A 3 6.39 10.09 5.83
N GLY A 4 7.14 11.04 5.26
CA GLY A 4 8.30 11.62 5.95
C GLY A 4 7.89 12.54 7.09
N GLY A 5 6.84 13.35 6.91
CA GLY A 5 6.26 14.18 7.97
C GLY A 5 5.66 13.34 9.09
N LEU A 6 4.95 12.26 8.74
CA LEU A 6 4.40 11.33 9.71
C LEU A 6 5.49 10.59 10.50
N LEU A 7 6.55 10.11 9.82
CA LEU A 7 7.71 9.52 10.49
C LEU A 7 8.34 10.53 11.46
N ALA A 8 8.54 11.78 11.05
CA ALA A 8 9.11 12.81 11.91
C ALA A 8 8.22 13.12 13.12
N ALA A 9 6.89 13.10 12.96
CA ALA A 9 5.95 13.35 14.05
C ALA A 9 5.86 12.19 15.05
N LEU A 10 6.07 10.95 14.59
CA LEU A 10 6.08 9.75 15.43
C LEU A 10 7.46 9.49 16.05
N TRP A 11 8.50 10.16 15.58
CA TRP A 11 9.87 9.97 16.06
C TRP A 11 10.01 10.48 17.49
N ARG A 12 10.18 9.57 18.45
CA ARG A 12 10.23 9.89 19.88
C ARG A 12 11.53 9.51 20.57
N GLY A 13 12.44 8.82 19.85
CA GLY A 13 13.65 8.26 20.45
C GLY A 13 13.37 7.03 21.31
N ASP A 14 12.15 6.50 21.24
CA ASP A 14 11.78 5.21 21.81
C ASP A 14 11.97 4.13 20.75
N THR A 15 12.72 3.08 21.09
CA THR A 15 13.23 2.13 20.08
C THR A 15 12.10 1.32 19.44
N ASP A 16 11.06 0.96 20.20
CA ASP A 16 9.97 0.14 19.70
C ASP A 16 9.04 0.97 18.79
N THR A 17 8.65 2.16 19.25
CA THR A 17 7.84 3.11 18.47
C THR A 17 8.53 3.52 17.18
N ASP A 18 9.82 3.88 17.24
CA ASP A 18 10.60 4.31 16.08
C ASP A 18 10.78 3.16 15.07
N ALA A 19 10.95 1.91 15.53
CA ALA A 19 11.02 0.73 14.67
C ALA A 19 9.73 0.53 13.87
N TRP A 20 8.57 0.64 14.52
CA TRP A 20 7.27 0.57 13.83
C TRP A 20 7.06 1.70 12.83
N ALA A 21 7.48 2.92 13.18
CA ALA A 21 7.40 4.07 12.28
C ALA A 21 8.29 3.88 11.03
N LEU A 22 9.49 3.29 11.19
CA LEU A 22 10.37 2.93 10.08
C LEU A 22 9.79 1.83 9.19
N ILE A 23 9.14 0.81 9.78
CA ILE A 23 8.43 -0.23 9.02
C ILE A 23 7.32 0.42 8.18
N GLY A 24 6.54 1.33 8.77
CA GLY A 24 5.50 2.07 8.07
C GLY A 24 6.04 2.87 6.89
N PHE A 25 7.13 3.60 7.14
CA PHE A 25 7.82 4.41 6.12
C PHE A 25 8.41 3.57 4.99
N ALA A 26 9.04 2.44 5.32
CA ALA A 26 9.57 1.49 4.34
C ALA A 26 8.47 0.95 3.43
N GLY A 27 7.29 0.62 3.97
CA GLY A 27 6.11 0.24 3.18
C GLY A 27 5.75 1.29 2.13
N VAL A 28 5.75 2.57 2.50
CA VAL A 28 5.49 3.68 1.55
C VAL A 28 6.59 3.81 0.50
N LEU A 29 7.87 3.64 0.87
CA LEU A 29 8.98 3.67 -0.10
C LEU A 29 8.85 2.55 -1.15
N MET A 30 8.56 1.32 -0.71
CA MET A 30 8.34 0.17 -1.59
C MET A 30 7.15 0.39 -2.54
N GLN A 31 6.08 1.03 -2.04
CA GLN A 31 4.95 1.43 -2.85
C GLN A 31 5.35 2.39 -3.99
N ASN A 32 6.11 3.45 -3.65
CA ASN A 32 6.58 4.42 -4.64
C ASN A 32 7.50 3.79 -5.68
N ALA A 33 8.42 2.91 -5.25
CA ALA A 33 9.28 2.17 -6.16
C ALA A 33 8.45 1.29 -7.13
N THR A 34 7.40 0.65 -6.63
CA THR A 34 6.50 -0.18 -7.44
C THR A 34 5.77 0.65 -8.49
N PHE A 35 5.23 1.82 -8.13
CA PHE A 35 4.61 2.72 -9.09
C PHE A 35 5.59 3.19 -10.17
N MET A 36 6.82 3.52 -9.79
CA MET A 36 7.87 3.88 -10.74
C MET A 36 8.15 2.75 -11.74
N VAL A 37 8.24 1.50 -11.27
CA VAL A 37 8.45 0.33 -12.14
C VAL A 37 7.24 0.10 -13.06
N VAL A 38 6.02 0.19 -12.53
CA VAL A 38 4.78 0.05 -13.35
C VAL A 38 4.74 1.10 -14.45
N GLU A 39 5.10 2.35 -14.14
CA GLU A 39 5.11 3.42 -15.13
C GLU A 39 6.20 3.20 -16.20
N ALA A 40 7.39 2.74 -15.80
CA ALA A 40 8.44 2.34 -16.73
C ALA A 40 7.98 1.20 -17.66
N LEU A 41 7.28 0.20 -17.12
CA LEU A 41 6.71 -0.90 -17.91
C LEU A 41 5.64 -0.40 -18.89
N ARG A 42 4.83 0.59 -18.52
CA ARG A 42 3.85 1.20 -19.43
C ARG A 42 4.52 1.92 -20.60
N PHE A 43 5.59 2.67 -20.35
CA PHE A 43 6.39 3.26 -21.44
C PHE A 43 7.04 2.19 -22.32
N GLY A 44 7.55 1.11 -21.72
CA GLY A 44 8.06 -0.04 -22.46
C GLY A 44 7.00 -0.76 -23.30
N ALA A 45 5.77 -0.86 -22.80
CA ALA A 45 4.65 -1.44 -23.53
C ALA A 45 4.23 -0.55 -24.72
N ALA A 46 4.21 0.77 -24.52
CA ALA A 46 3.91 1.73 -25.58
C ALA A 46 4.93 1.68 -26.72
N SER A 47 6.22 1.49 -26.41
CA SER A 47 7.26 1.33 -27.44
C SER A 47 7.22 -0.05 -28.11
N ALA A 48 6.92 -1.12 -27.37
CA ALA A 48 6.81 -2.48 -27.88
C ALA A 48 5.55 -2.72 -28.74
N ALA A 49 4.50 -1.92 -28.55
CA ALA A 49 3.23 -2.03 -29.27
C ALA A 49 3.38 -1.94 -30.81
N ALA A 50 4.44 -1.29 -31.30
CA ALA A 50 4.76 -1.21 -32.73
C ALA A 50 5.31 -2.52 -33.33
N HIS A 51 5.75 -3.48 -32.51
CA HIS A 51 6.54 -4.64 -32.96
C HIS A 51 5.87 -5.99 -32.66
N ASP A 52 5.30 -6.21 -31.47
CA ASP A 52 4.72 -7.51 -31.10
C ASP A 52 3.63 -7.41 -30.02
N ARG A 53 2.48 -8.05 -30.29
CA ARG A 53 1.31 -8.08 -29.40
C ARG A 53 1.52 -9.01 -28.20
N ARG A 54 2.37 -10.04 -28.31
CA ARG A 54 2.66 -10.99 -27.21
C ARG A 54 3.54 -10.35 -26.13
N SER A 55 4.52 -9.54 -26.52
CA SER A 55 5.35 -8.77 -25.58
C SER A 55 4.49 -7.83 -24.70
N VAL A 56 3.54 -7.10 -25.30
CA VAL A 56 2.60 -6.24 -24.57
C VAL A 56 1.78 -7.02 -23.54
N ALA A 57 1.29 -8.22 -23.88
CA ALA A 57 0.55 -9.07 -22.94
C ALA A 57 1.39 -9.52 -21.73
N GLY A 58 2.67 -9.83 -21.94
CA GLY A 58 3.61 -10.18 -20.87
C GLY A 58 3.86 -9.02 -19.91
N LEU A 59 4.12 -7.81 -20.44
CA LEU A 59 4.28 -6.60 -19.60
C LEU A 59 3.00 -6.25 -18.83
N TRP A 60 1.84 -6.50 -19.43
CA TRP A 60 0.55 -6.28 -18.79
C TRP A 60 0.34 -7.24 -17.60
N SER A 61 0.64 -8.53 -17.80
CA SER A 61 0.60 -9.52 -16.71
C SER A 61 1.57 -9.17 -15.58
N LEU A 62 2.80 -8.74 -15.91
CA LEU A 62 3.78 -8.32 -14.91
C LEU A 62 3.30 -7.10 -14.11
N THR A 63 2.71 -6.11 -14.80
CA THR A 63 2.13 -4.92 -14.18
C THR A 63 1.05 -5.29 -13.16
N ASN A 64 0.18 -6.25 -13.48
CA ASN A 64 -0.85 -6.72 -12.56
C ASN A 64 -0.28 -7.38 -11.30
N VAL A 65 0.77 -8.17 -11.44
CA VAL A 65 1.44 -8.81 -10.29
C VAL A 65 2.06 -7.75 -9.38
N LEU A 66 2.70 -6.73 -9.96
CA LEU A 66 3.24 -5.60 -9.21
C LEU A 66 2.15 -4.82 -8.45
N PHE A 67 0.97 -4.62 -9.06
CA PHE A 67 -0.18 -4.04 -8.38
C PHE A 67 -0.69 -4.92 -7.22
N GLY A 68 -0.56 -6.24 -7.32
CA GLY A 68 -0.82 -7.15 -6.19
C GLY A 68 0.13 -6.90 -5.03
N PHE A 69 1.44 -6.86 -5.29
CA PHE A 69 2.45 -6.54 -4.28
C PHE A 69 2.25 -5.16 -3.64
N ASN A 70 1.74 -4.19 -4.40
CA ASN A 70 1.41 -2.86 -3.88
C ASN A 70 0.44 -2.90 -2.69
N GLN A 71 -0.50 -3.86 -2.67
CA GLN A 71 -1.43 -4.06 -1.56
C GLN A 71 -0.70 -4.52 -0.28
N VAL A 72 0.34 -5.35 -0.42
CA VAL A 72 1.19 -5.77 0.71
C VAL A 72 1.94 -4.57 1.27
N PHE A 73 2.50 -3.72 0.42
CA PHE A 73 3.26 -2.54 0.85
C PHE A 73 2.37 -1.53 1.58
N LEU A 74 1.12 -1.36 1.11
CA LEU A 74 0.09 -0.60 1.81
C LEU A 74 -0.25 -1.19 3.18
N ALA A 75 -0.40 -2.52 3.26
CA ALA A 75 -0.67 -3.19 4.53
C ALA A 75 0.48 -2.98 5.54
N ILE A 76 1.73 -3.10 5.08
CA ILE A 76 2.93 -2.82 5.90
C ILE A 76 2.94 -1.36 6.36
N ALA A 77 2.65 -0.42 5.45
CA ALA A 77 2.58 1.00 5.79
C ALA A 77 1.56 1.29 6.88
N LEU A 78 0.34 0.76 6.75
CA LEU A 78 -0.72 0.91 7.74
C LEU A 78 -0.36 0.25 9.06
N LEU A 79 0.16 -0.97 9.05
CA LEU A 79 0.55 -1.67 10.28
C LEU A 79 1.62 -0.88 11.02
N GLY A 80 2.69 -0.47 10.34
CA GLY A 80 3.79 0.24 10.96
C GLY A 80 3.36 1.58 11.56
N PHE A 81 2.68 2.43 10.79
CA PHE A 81 2.26 3.74 11.30
C PHE A 81 1.12 3.65 12.33
N THR A 82 0.24 2.66 12.23
CA THR A 82 -0.81 2.46 13.23
C THR A 82 -0.21 1.96 14.54
N ALA A 83 0.73 1.01 14.49
CA ALA A 83 1.42 0.50 15.68
C ALA A 83 2.25 1.58 16.37
N ALA A 84 3.02 2.37 15.62
CA ALA A 84 3.77 3.51 16.16
C ALA A 84 2.87 4.63 16.72
N GLY A 85 1.63 4.72 16.23
CA GLY A 85 0.69 5.77 16.60
C GLY A 85 -0.24 5.44 17.77
N LEU A 86 -0.17 4.25 18.37
CA LEU A 86 -1.21 3.78 19.32
C LEU A 86 -1.46 4.71 20.51
N ASP A 87 -0.43 5.40 20.99
CA ASP A 87 -0.56 6.34 22.12
C ASP A 87 -1.03 7.75 21.71
N VAL A 88 -1.14 8.00 20.40
CA VAL A 88 -1.41 9.33 19.81
C VAL A 88 -2.76 9.36 19.14
N ILE A 89 -3.16 8.24 18.54
CA ILE A 89 -4.39 8.13 17.77
C ILE A 89 -5.53 7.57 18.63
N PRO A 90 -6.77 8.00 18.40
CA PRO A 90 -7.91 7.41 19.05
C PRO A 90 -8.11 5.94 18.61
N VAL A 91 -8.64 5.11 19.50
CA VAL A 91 -8.82 3.66 19.30
C VAL A 91 -9.57 3.30 18.02
N TRP A 92 -10.57 4.09 17.63
CA TRP A 92 -11.32 3.85 16.38
C TRP A 92 -10.43 3.98 15.13
N HIS A 93 -9.46 4.89 15.18
CA HIS A 93 -8.53 5.15 14.08
C HIS A 93 -7.49 4.03 13.98
N ALA A 94 -7.05 3.52 15.14
CA ALA A 94 -6.22 2.32 15.20
C ALA A 94 -6.94 1.09 14.61
N TRP A 95 -8.20 0.87 14.96
CA TRP A 95 -9.01 -0.20 14.36
C TRP A 95 -9.16 -0.06 12.84
N LEU A 96 -9.40 1.15 12.34
CA LEU A 96 -9.46 1.40 10.91
C LEU A 96 -8.14 1.01 10.22
N GLY A 97 -6.99 1.36 10.81
CA GLY A 97 -5.67 1.02 10.30
C GLY A 97 -5.42 -0.49 10.24
N PHE A 98 -5.66 -1.20 11.34
CA PHE A 98 -5.47 -2.66 11.42
C PHE A 98 -6.43 -3.43 10.51
N VAL A 99 -7.71 -3.06 10.48
CA VAL A 99 -8.70 -3.70 9.60
C VAL A 99 -8.33 -3.49 8.14
N SER A 100 -7.97 -2.25 7.76
CA SER A 100 -7.54 -1.95 6.39
C SER A 100 -6.30 -2.74 6.01
N ALA A 101 -5.30 -2.80 6.88
CA ALA A 101 -4.10 -3.59 6.63
C ALA A 101 -4.39 -5.09 6.46
N GLY A 102 -5.25 -5.65 7.31
CA GLY A 102 -5.68 -7.05 7.20
C GLY A 102 -6.41 -7.32 5.89
N LEU A 103 -7.32 -6.43 5.46
CA LEU A 103 -8.04 -6.55 4.20
C LEU A 103 -7.10 -6.47 2.99
N LEU A 104 -6.14 -5.55 2.99
CA LEU A 104 -5.15 -5.38 1.92
C LEU A 104 -4.22 -6.60 1.83
N PHE A 105 -3.77 -7.12 2.98
CA PHE A 105 -2.94 -8.31 3.04
C PHE A 105 -3.70 -9.55 2.56
N ALA A 106 -4.93 -9.75 3.05
CA ALA A 106 -5.80 -10.84 2.62
C ALA A 106 -6.10 -10.75 1.11
N SER A 107 -6.39 -9.55 0.60
CA SER A 107 -6.58 -9.32 -0.83
C SER A 107 -5.33 -9.73 -1.63
N SER A 108 -4.13 -9.39 -1.15
CA SER A 108 -2.90 -9.81 -1.82
C SER A 108 -2.66 -11.32 -1.77
N ALA A 109 -2.93 -11.96 -0.62
CA ALA A 109 -2.76 -13.40 -0.45
C ALA A 109 -3.69 -14.21 -1.37
N THR A 110 -4.84 -13.64 -1.75
CA THR A 110 -5.77 -14.26 -2.70
C THR A 110 -5.39 -14.12 -4.18
N GLY A 111 -4.29 -13.40 -4.49
CA GLY A 111 -3.79 -13.18 -5.85
C GLY A 111 -3.68 -14.44 -6.73
N PRO A 112 -3.12 -15.57 -6.23
CA PRO A 112 -3.03 -16.82 -7.00
C PRO A 112 -4.40 -17.44 -7.32
N TYR A 113 -5.35 -17.33 -6.39
CA TYR A 113 -6.71 -17.90 -6.52
C TYR A 113 -7.62 -17.07 -7.42
N ASN A 114 -7.25 -15.83 -7.74
CA ASN A 114 -7.97 -14.96 -8.67
C ASN A 114 -7.62 -15.23 -10.15
N ALA A 115 -6.63 -16.07 -10.45
CA ALA A 115 -6.26 -16.43 -11.82
C ALA A 115 -7.37 -17.22 -12.56
N GLU A 116 -8.32 -17.80 -11.82
CA GLU A 116 -9.43 -18.60 -12.36
C GLU A 116 -10.71 -17.78 -12.66
N GLY A 117 -10.64 -16.44 -12.64
CA GLY A 117 -11.67 -15.58 -13.25
C GLY A 117 -12.82 -15.16 -12.34
N THR A 118 -12.76 -15.36 -11.03
CA THR A 118 -13.82 -14.94 -10.11
C THR A 118 -13.43 -13.68 -9.34
N HIS A 119 -13.93 -12.52 -9.77
CA HIS A 119 -13.71 -11.17 -9.20
C HIS A 119 -14.13 -10.96 -7.72
N ARG A 120 -14.42 -12.00 -6.95
CA ARG A 120 -14.99 -11.89 -5.59
C ARG A 120 -14.06 -11.18 -4.60
N PHE A 121 -12.74 -11.33 -4.75
CA PHE A 121 -11.77 -10.71 -3.84
C PHE A 121 -11.33 -9.29 -4.28
N ALA A 122 -11.73 -8.83 -5.47
CA ALA A 122 -11.46 -7.46 -5.90
C ALA A 122 -12.15 -6.42 -5.00
N LEU A 123 -13.32 -6.76 -4.46
CA LEU A 123 -14.05 -5.92 -3.51
C LEU A 123 -13.32 -5.81 -2.16
N VAL A 124 -12.67 -6.87 -1.70
CA VAL A 124 -11.91 -6.88 -0.44
C VAL A 124 -10.72 -5.91 -0.53
N GLY A 125 -9.97 -5.98 -1.62
CA GLY A 125 -8.88 -5.03 -1.89
C GLY A 125 -9.37 -3.59 -2.03
N LEU A 126 -10.51 -3.38 -2.68
CA LEU A 126 -11.11 -2.04 -2.81
C LEU A 126 -11.51 -1.46 -1.45
N VAL A 127 -12.15 -2.25 -0.59
CA VAL A 127 -12.53 -1.80 0.76
C VAL A 127 -11.28 -1.50 1.60
N GLY A 128 -10.26 -2.36 1.54
CA GLY A 128 -8.98 -2.10 2.21
C GLY A 128 -8.32 -0.81 1.71
N TRP A 129 -8.39 -0.54 0.40
CA TRP A 129 -7.86 0.68 -0.20
C TRP A 129 -8.64 1.94 0.22
N LEU A 130 -9.97 1.88 0.27
CA LEU A 130 -10.80 2.98 0.77
C LEU A 130 -10.54 3.24 2.26
N GLY A 131 -10.36 2.18 3.05
CA GLY A 131 -9.99 2.28 4.45
C GLY A 131 -8.62 2.94 4.64
N TRP A 132 -7.63 2.57 3.81
CA TRP A 132 -6.34 3.27 3.76
C TRP A 132 -6.47 4.75 3.41
N ALA A 133 -7.26 5.09 2.39
CA ALA A 133 -7.45 6.48 1.98
C ALA A 133 -8.11 7.31 3.10
N ALA A 134 -9.15 6.78 3.73
CA ALA A 134 -9.80 7.40 4.88
C ALA A 134 -8.83 7.56 6.06
N TRP A 135 -7.98 6.55 6.30
CA TRP A 135 -6.98 6.57 7.35
C TRP A 135 -5.98 7.72 7.15
N ILE A 136 -5.42 7.87 5.94
CA ILE A 136 -4.49 8.96 5.63
C ILE A 136 -5.14 10.33 5.80
N VAL A 137 -6.38 10.49 5.35
CA VAL A 137 -7.08 11.79 5.42
C VAL A 137 -7.21 12.24 6.87
N VAL A 138 -7.64 11.35 7.77
CA VAL A 138 -7.77 11.66 9.19
C VAL A 138 -6.41 11.99 9.81
N TYR A 139 -5.38 11.15 9.59
CA TYR A 139 -4.03 11.41 10.12
C TYR A 139 -3.45 12.74 9.61
N SER A 140 -3.74 13.09 8.35
CA SER A 140 -3.31 14.36 7.76
C SER A 140 -3.99 15.56 8.40
N VAL A 141 -5.28 15.44 8.74
CA VAL A 141 -6.02 16.50 9.45
C VAL A 141 -5.45 16.68 10.85
N ASP A 142 -5.23 15.58 11.59
CA ASP A 142 -4.69 15.62 12.95
C ASP A 142 -3.24 16.18 12.99
N LEU A 143 -2.45 15.97 11.93
CA LEU A 143 -1.10 16.54 11.80
C LEU A 143 -1.08 18.04 11.46
N LEU A 144 -2.18 18.57 10.93
CA LEU A 144 -2.29 19.99 10.52
C LEU A 144 -2.95 20.86 11.60
N SER A 145 -3.57 20.26 12.61
CA SER A 145 -4.19 20.95 13.76
C SER A 145 -3.19 21.23 14.87
#